data_AF-A0A0K9PMD5-F1
#
_entry.id   AF-A0A0K9PMD5-F1
#
_cell.length_a   1.000
_cell.length_b   1.000
_cell.length_c   1.000
_cell.angle_alpha   90.00
_cell.angle_beta   90.00
_cell.angle_gamma   90.00
#
_symmetry.space_group_name_H-M   'P 1'
#
loop_
_entity.id
_entity.type
_entity.pdbx_description
1 polymer ?
#
loop_
_entity_poly.entity_id
_entity_poly.type
_entity_poly.pdbx_seq_one_letter_code
_entity_poly.pdbx_strand_id
1 'polypeptide(L)'
;MATTDEAKLDNFTRWLQVNGADLRGCSIKHCGSSRGYGVYSSETTTPGSNGILMVVPLDLAITPVTVLQDSPLGNRCRELFKEGDVDDRFLIMLFLTVERLRMNSPWKPYIDMLPNSFGTPLWFSEEEFSELKGTPLYRATIRQKKDLKEIFDNKVKNLVLEILNDYGASEGNIQVNFEDFLWANSIFWTRALNIPFLRSYVYPLPLIEGDACSLDHSTSFGDTIPQVLSEISESISHESTDKCTIVRSTYVKEETNVSTTPSEDIVWAEGLVPSIDFCNHGSGAKTTWEVDNIGSITGVSTSMYLLSGEQNNSEAEKEILINYGDRGNE
;
A
#
# COMPACT_ATOMS: atom_id res chain seq x y z
N MET A 1 -18.95 -23.92 -10.72
CA MET A 1 -18.07 -22.87 -11.29
C MET A 1 -18.14 -21.72 -10.31
N ALA A 2 -17.00 -21.26 -9.78
CA ALA A 2 -16.98 -20.10 -8.90
C ALA A 2 -17.51 -18.87 -9.66
N THR A 3 -18.23 -17.99 -8.98
CA THR A 3 -18.63 -16.72 -9.59
C THR A 3 -17.38 -15.88 -9.91
N THR A 4 -17.48 -14.95 -10.86
CA THR A 4 -16.34 -14.07 -11.22
C THR A 4 -15.77 -13.35 -10.00
N ASP A 5 -16.61 -13.02 -9.02
CA ASP A 5 -16.22 -12.33 -7.79
C ASP A 5 -15.54 -13.25 -6.78
N GLU A 6 -15.99 -14.51 -6.64
CA GLU A 6 -15.28 -15.54 -5.87
C GLU A 6 -13.87 -15.79 -6.43
N ALA A 7 -13.73 -15.88 -7.75
CA ALA A 7 -12.43 -16.09 -8.39
C ALA A 7 -11.46 -14.91 -8.16
N LYS A 8 -11.97 -13.67 -8.16
CA LYS A 8 -11.17 -12.47 -7.82
C LYS A 8 -10.73 -12.51 -6.36
N LEU A 9 -11.64 -12.83 -5.44
CA LEU A 9 -11.34 -12.93 -4.02
C LEU A 9 -10.31 -14.02 -3.72
N ASP A 10 -10.42 -15.19 -4.36
CA ASP A 10 -9.45 -16.28 -4.23
C ASP A 10 -8.06 -15.87 -4.75
N ASN A 11 -8.01 -15.14 -5.87
CA ASN A 11 -6.78 -14.62 -6.43
C ASN A 11 -6.13 -13.60 -5.49
N PHE A 12 -6.92 -12.66 -4.97
CA PHE A 12 -6.47 -11.67 -4.00
C PHE A 12 -5.97 -12.31 -2.70
N THR A 13 -6.70 -13.29 -2.16
CA THR A 13 -6.30 -14.00 -0.94
C THR A 13 -4.97 -14.74 -1.12
N ARG A 14 -4.76 -15.37 -2.28
CA ARG A 14 -3.48 -16.01 -2.61
C ARG A 14 -2.36 -14.98 -2.76
N TRP A 15 -2.63 -13.83 -3.39
CA TRP A 15 -1.67 -12.75 -3.52
C TRP A 15 -1.25 -12.19 -2.16
N LEU A 16 -2.19 -12.01 -1.22
CA LEU A 16 -1.88 -11.62 0.16
C LEU A 16 -0.91 -12.60 0.81
N GLN A 17 -1.22 -13.90 0.75
CA GLN A 17 -0.39 -14.96 1.34
C GLN A 17 1.03 -15.00 0.75
N VAL A 18 1.15 -14.92 -0.58
CA VAL A 18 2.46 -14.93 -1.26
C VAL A 18 3.30 -13.72 -0.88
N ASN A 19 2.68 -12.57 -0.62
CA ASN A 19 3.37 -11.35 -0.22
C ASN A 19 3.62 -11.25 1.30
N GLY A 20 3.20 -12.26 2.08
CA GLY A 20 3.50 -12.36 3.51
C GLY A 20 2.44 -11.77 4.43
N ALA A 21 1.26 -11.42 3.92
CA ALA A 21 0.11 -11.14 4.77
C ALA A 21 -0.46 -12.42 5.37
N ASP A 22 -0.86 -12.35 6.63
CA ASP A 22 -1.28 -13.49 7.45
C ASP A 22 -2.66 -13.21 8.08
N LEU A 23 -3.67 -13.97 7.66
CA LEU A 23 -5.04 -13.88 8.17
C LEU A 23 -5.22 -14.84 9.35
N ARG A 24 -5.21 -14.31 10.57
CA ARG A 24 -5.26 -15.07 11.83
C ARG A 24 -6.68 -15.11 12.40
N GLY A 25 -7.42 -16.14 12.05
CA GLY A 25 -8.80 -16.29 12.56
C GLY A 25 -9.78 -15.25 11.98
N CYS A 26 -9.48 -14.75 10.78
CA CYS A 26 -10.43 -13.96 9.98
C CYS A 26 -10.41 -14.38 8.51
N SER A 27 -11.41 -13.93 7.76
CA SER A 27 -11.51 -14.08 6.32
C SER A 27 -12.21 -12.88 5.70
N ILE A 28 -11.93 -12.60 4.43
CA ILE A 28 -12.63 -11.56 3.66
C ILE A 28 -13.82 -12.21 2.97
N LYS A 29 -15.00 -11.60 3.08
CA LYS A 29 -16.25 -12.11 2.48
C LYS A 29 -17.07 -10.98 1.88
N HIS A 30 -17.95 -11.31 0.96
CA HIS A 30 -18.90 -10.36 0.41
C HIS A 30 -20.02 -10.05 1.43
N CYS A 31 -20.17 -8.78 1.79
CA CYS A 31 -21.12 -8.20 2.75
C CYS A 31 -22.33 -7.54 2.02
N GLY A 32 -22.94 -8.28 1.10
CA GLY A 32 -24.11 -7.80 0.34
C GLY A 32 -23.80 -6.66 -0.63
N SER A 33 -24.78 -6.30 -1.46
CA SER A 33 -24.57 -5.37 -2.58
C SER A 33 -24.32 -3.92 -2.17
N SER A 34 -24.73 -3.51 -0.97
CA SER A 34 -24.61 -2.12 -0.49
C SER A 34 -23.30 -1.83 0.24
N ARG A 35 -22.61 -2.86 0.77
CA ARG A 35 -21.38 -2.71 1.56
C ARG A 35 -20.16 -3.35 0.91
N GLY A 36 -20.35 -4.13 -0.15
CA GLY A 36 -19.26 -4.73 -0.90
C GLY A 36 -18.61 -5.86 -0.12
N TYR A 37 -17.33 -5.75 0.20
CA TYR A 37 -16.59 -6.76 0.97
C TYR A 37 -16.38 -6.32 2.42
N GLY A 38 -16.24 -7.29 3.32
CA GLY A 38 -15.97 -7.09 4.74
C GLY A 38 -15.03 -8.16 5.29
N VAL A 39 -14.43 -7.90 6.44
CA VAL A 39 -13.63 -8.88 7.19
C VAL A 39 -14.52 -9.54 8.24
N TYR A 40 -14.43 -10.87 8.38
CA TYR A 40 -15.26 -11.67 9.29
C TYR A 40 -14.41 -12.57 10.16
N SER A 41 -14.84 -12.78 11.41
CA SER A 41 -14.22 -13.77 12.31
C SER A 41 -14.42 -15.19 11.77
N SER A 42 -13.38 -16.01 11.91
CA SER A 42 -13.40 -17.43 11.53
C SER A 42 -13.59 -18.31 12.77
N GLU A 43 -14.23 -19.47 12.61
CA GLU A 43 -14.43 -20.46 13.69
C GLU A 43 -13.10 -20.98 14.28
N THR A 44 -12.06 -21.08 13.44
CA THR A 44 -10.72 -21.46 13.86
C THR A 44 -10.01 -20.27 14.48
N THR A 45 -10.09 -20.14 15.80
CA THR A 45 -9.19 -19.26 16.55
C THR A 45 -7.79 -19.88 16.53
N THR A 46 -6.80 -19.17 15.99
CA THR A 46 -5.40 -19.60 16.05
C THR A 46 -4.94 -19.52 17.51
N PRO A 47 -4.62 -20.64 18.20
CA PRO A 47 -4.19 -20.59 19.59
C PRO A 47 -2.94 -19.71 19.73
N GLY A 48 -2.94 -18.77 20.68
CA GLY A 48 -1.82 -17.86 20.90
C GLY A 48 -1.80 -16.61 20.00
N SER A 49 -2.86 -16.34 19.23
CA SER A 49 -2.95 -15.11 18.44
C SER A 49 -3.07 -13.84 19.29
N ASN A 50 -3.30 -13.94 20.61
CA ASN A 50 -3.42 -12.81 21.54
C ASN A 50 -4.37 -11.69 21.04
N GLY A 51 -5.42 -12.05 20.30
CA GLY A 51 -6.37 -11.11 19.71
C GLY A 51 -5.95 -10.50 18.37
N ILE A 52 -4.77 -10.85 17.83
CA ILE A 52 -4.31 -10.44 16.50
C ILE A 52 -5.09 -11.23 15.44
N LEU A 53 -5.82 -10.49 14.60
CA LEU A 53 -6.72 -11.03 13.59
C LEU A 53 -6.05 -11.12 12.21
N MET A 54 -5.11 -10.24 11.93
CA MET A 54 -4.50 -10.09 10.61
C MET A 54 -3.17 -9.37 10.75
N VAL A 55 -2.18 -9.73 9.93
CA VAL A 55 -0.87 -9.09 9.86
C VAL A 55 -0.55 -8.81 8.40
N VAL A 56 -0.14 -7.59 8.08
CA VAL A 56 0.19 -7.14 6.72
C VAL A 56 1.58 -6.48 6.74
N PRO A 57 2.57 -6.99 5.99
CA PRO A 57 3.85 -6.30 5.83
C PRO A 57 3.65 -4.87 5.33
N LEU A 58 4.36 -3.90 5.90
CA LEU A 58 4.21 -2.49 5.51
C LEU A 58 4.71 -2.20 4.09
N ASP A 59 5.61 -3.02 3.56
CA ASP A 59 6.02 -2.95 2.15
C ASP A 59 4.88 -3.33 1.18
N LEU A 60 3.82 -3.98 1.68
CA LEU A 60 2.60 -4.27 0.94
C LEU A 60 1.57 -3.13 1.05
N ALA A 61 1.82 -2.10 1.88
CA ALA A 61 0.95 -0.94 1.97
C ALA A 61 1.29 0.08 0.87
N ILE A 62 0.27 0.75 0.32
CA ILE A 62 0.44 1.87 -0.60
C ILE A 62 0.46 3.15 0.21
N THR A 63 1.65 3.71 0.41
CA THR A 63 1.90 4.87 1.26
C THR A 63 2.85 5.83 0.55
N PRO A 64 3.00 7.08 1.00
CA PRO A 64 3.95 8.00 0.37
C PRO A 64 5.37 7.42 0.39
N VAL A 65 5.74 6.71 1.47
CA VAL A 65 7.05 6.06 1.62
C VAL A 65 7.27 4.98 0.56
N THR A 66 6.34 4.03 0.43
CA THR A 66 6.48 2.91 -0.51
C THR A 66 6.40 3.39 -1.97
N VAL A 67 5.55 4.39 -2.25
CA VAL A 67 5.47 5.05 -3.56
C VAL A 67 6.79 5.73 -3.92
N LEU A 68 7.40 6.45 -3.00
CA LEU A 68 8.69 7.10 -3.22
C LEU A 68 9.85 6.11 -3.31
N GLN A 69 9.71 4.87 -2.83
CA GLN A 69 10.72 3.81 -2.95
C GLN A 69 10.58 2.98 -4.23
N ASP A 70 9.44 3.06 -4.92
CA ASP A 70 9.22 2.34 -6.18
C ASP A 70 10.26 2.72 -7.24
N SER A 71 10.73 1.74 -8.02
CA SER A 71 11.89 1.96 -8.89
C SER A 71 11.57 2.82 -10.12
N PRO A 72 10.55 2.53 -10.94
CA PRO A 72 10.21 3.39 -12.08
C PRO A 72 9.42 4.64 -11.66
N LEU A 73 8.38 4.49 -10.83
CA LEU A 73 7.52 5.61 -10.44
C LEU A 73 8.18 6.52 -9.39
N GLY A 74 8.91 5.93 -8.45
CA GLY A 74 9.49 6.67 -7.33
C GLY A 74 10.58 7.65 -7.74
N ASN A 75 11.32 7.41 -8.84
CA ASN A 75 12.31 8.36 -9.35
C ASN A 75 11.66 9.72 -9.64
N ARG A 76 10.64 9.73 -10.49
CA ARG A 76 9.91 10.94 -10.88
C ARG A 76 9.17 11.55 -9.70
N CYS A 77 8.55 10.72 -8.86
CA CYS A 77 7.83 11.18 -7.69
C CYS A 77 8.74 11.87 -6.66
N ARG A 78 9.97 11.38 -6.45
CA ARG A 78 10.93 12.00 -5.53
C ARG A 78 11.37 13.39 -6.01
N GLU A 79 11.51 13.60 -7.31
CA GLU A 79 11.81 14.93 -7.87
C GLU A 79 10.66 15.90 -7.61
N LEU A 80 9.45 15.52 -8.03
CA LEU A 80 8.25 16.35 -7.86
C LEU A 80 7.96 16.64 -6.39
N PHE A 81 8.20 15.69 -5.50
CA PHE A 81 7.97 15.87 -4.07
C PHE A 81 8.97 16.87 -3.47
N LYS A 82 10.25 16.80 -3.87
CA LYS A 82 11.28 17.78 -3.44
C LYS A 82 11.00 19.19 -3.94
N GLU A 83 10.42 19.31 -5.13
CA GLU A 83 10.01 20.59 -5.72
C GLU A 83 8.77 21.19 -5.02
N GLY A 84 8.11 20.44 -4.13
CA GLY A 84 6.86 20.86 -3.47
C GLY A 84 5.64 20.75 -4.38
N ASP A 85 5.81 20.04 -5.48
CA ASP A 85 4.90 20.00 -6.61
C ASP A 85 3.79 18.94 -6.41
N VAL A 86 4.09 17.92 -5.59
CA VAL A 86 3.15 16.87 -5.19
C VAL A 86 3.22 16.67 -3.68
N ASP A 87 2.07 16.38 -3.06
CA ASP A 87 1.97 16.01 -1.64
C ASP A 87 1.75 14.50 -1.46
N ASP A 88 1.78 14.04 -0.21
CA ASP A 88 1.61 12.63 0.17
C ASP A 88 0.37 11.98 -0.45
N ARG A 89 -0.74 12.71 -0.48
CA ARG A 89 -2.02 12.21 -1.00
C ARG A 89 -1.97 12.09 -2.51
N PHE A 90 -1.41 13.10 -3.18
CA PHE A 90 -1.22 13.07 -4.62
C PHE A 90 -0.31 11.90 -5.06
N LEU A 91 0.73 11.59 -4.29
CA LEU A 91 1.61 10.44 -4.56
C LEU A 91 0.82 9.12 -4.62
N ILE A 92 -0.05 8.88 -3.64
CA ILE A 92 -0.88 7.68 -3.60
C ILE A 92 -1.89 7.66 -4.76
N MET A 93 -2.54 8.78 -5.04
CA MET A 93 -3.50 8.87 -6.15
C MET A 93 -2.81 8.64 -7.51
N LEU A 94 -1.60 9.16 -7.69
CA LEU A 94 -0.80 8.95 -8.90
C LEU A 94 -0.42 7.46 -9.05
N PHE A 95 0.06 6.85 -7.97
CA PHE A 95 0.40 5.42 -7.94
C PHE A 95 -0.80 4.53 -8.30
N LEU A 96 -1.95 4.77 -7.67
CA LEU A 96 -3.18 4.05 -7.96
C LEU A 96 -3.61 4.20 -9.42
N THR A 97 -3.51 5.42 -9.98
CA THR A 97 -3.85 5.69 -11.38
C THR A 97 -2.94 4.93 -12.33
N VAL A 98 -1.63 4.93 -12.09
CA VAL A 98 -0.63 4.21 -12.90
C VAL A 98 -0.86 2.70 -12.82
N GLU A 99 -0.94 2.13 -11.62
CA GLU A 99 -1.06 0.69 -11.44
C GLU A 99 -2.39 0.14 -11.96
N ARG A 100 -3.46 0.95 -11.98
CA ARG A 100 -4.73 0.59 -12.62
C ARG A 100 -4.60 0.44 -14.13
N LEU A 101 -3.82 1.31 -14.77
CA LEU A 101 -3.66 1.33 -16.23
C LEU A 101 -2.52 0.43 -16.72
N ARG A 102 -1.62 0.02 -15.82
CA ARG A 102 -0.49 -0.85 -16.10
C ARG A 102 -0.95 -2.29 -16.38
N MET A 103 -0.66 -2.78 -17.58
CA MET A 103 -1.10 -4.12 -18.04
C MET A 103 -0.65 -5.26 -17.11
N ASN A 104 0.62 -5.23 -16.68
CA ASN A 104 1.24 -6.25 -15.83
C ASN A 104 1.52 -5.71 -14.43
N SER A 105 0.54 -5.04 -13.83
CA SER A 105 0.66 -4.53 -12.46
C SER A 105 0.78 -5.69 -11.46
N PRO A 106 1.81 -5.71 -10.59
CA PRO A 106 1.87 -6.66 -9.49
C PRO A 106 0.78 -6.41 -8.44
N TRP A 107 0.17 -5.23 -8.45
CA TRP A 107 -0.94 -4.84 -7.57
C TRP A 107 -2.32 -5.21 -8.14
N LYS A 108 -2.36 -5.77 -9.35
CA LYS A 108 -3.61 -6.13 -10.02
C LYS A 108 -4.58 -6.96 -9.16
N PRO A 109 -4.15 -7.98 -8.39
CA PRO A 109 -5.07 -8.72 -7.53
C PRO A 109 -5.74 -7.87 -6.44
N TYR A 110 -5.05 -6.85 -5.94
CA TYR A 110 -5.64 -5.89 -4.99
C TYR A 110 -6.53 -4.88 -5.71
N ILE A 111 -6.07 -4.30 -6.81
CA ILE A 111 -6.82 -3.29 -7.59
C ILE A 111 -8.13 -3.87 -8.13
N ASP A 112 -8.15 -5.14 -8.56
CA ASP A 112 -9.36 -5.80 -9.07
C ASP A 112 -10.42 -6.03 -7.99
N MET A 113 -10.05 -5.95 -6.70
CA MET A 113 -10.97 -6.03 -5.55
C MET A 113 -11.49 -4.67 -5.10
N LEU A 114 -10.87 -3.58 -5.55
CA LEU A 114 -11.30 -2.22 -5.21
C LEU A 114 -12.61 -1.85 -5.94
N PRO A 115 -13.47 -1.02 -5.33
CA PRO A 115 -14.73 -0.61 -5.94
C PRO A 115 -14.48 0.20 -7.23
N ASN A 116 -15.37 0.04 -8.20
CA ASN A 116 -15.38 0.83 -9.45
C ASN A 116 -16.53 1.84 -9.50
N SER A 117 -17.35 1.91 -8.45
CA SER A 117 -18.47 2.82 -8.30
C SER A 117 -18.52 3.32 -6.86
N PHE A 118 -18.94 4.57 -6.67
CA PHE A 118 -18.96 5.21 -5.37
C PHE A 118 -20.28 5.95 -5.16
N GLY A 119 -20.76 5.97 -3.92
CA GLY A 119 -21.94 6.76 -3.54
C GLY A 119 -21.64 8.23 -3.27
N THR A 120 -20.52 8.76 -3.77
CA THR A 120 -20.14 10.17 -3.56
C THR A 120 -20.70 11.05 -4.69
N PRO A 121 -21.04 12.33 -4.42
CA PRO A 121 -21.59 13.23 -5.44
C PRO A 121 -20.70 13.43 -6.68
N LEU A 122 -19.41 13.12 -6.59
CA LEU A 122 -18.48 13.15 -7.73
C LEU A 122 -18.86 12.14 -8.83
N TRP A 123 -19.55 11.06 -8.45
CA TRP A 123 -19.94 9.92 -9.29
C TRP A 123 -21.44 9.86 -9.60
N PHE A 124 -22.21 10.83 -9.13
CA PHE A 124 -23.65 10.88 -9.39
C PHE A 124 -23.91 11.11 -10.88
N SER A 125 -25.00 10.50 -11.36
CA SER A 125 -25.62 10.87 -12.62
C SER A 125 -26.06 12.34 -12.60
N GLU A 126 -26.32 12.91 -13.78
CA GLU A 126 -26.80 14.30 -13.87
C GLU A 126 -28.15 14.46 -13.14
N GLU A 127 -29.01 13.44 -13.20
CA GLU A 127 -30.29 13.40 -12.48
C GLU A 127 -30.06 13.41 -10.96
N GLU A 128 -29.28 12.48 -10.41
CA GLU A 128 -28.97 12.41 -8.97
C GLU A 128 -28.27 13.68 -8.48
N PHE A 129 -27.34 14.22 -9.26
CA PHE A 129 -26.62 15.43 -8.90
C PHE A 129 -27.53 16.66 -8.92
N SER A 130 -28.54 16.68 -9.79
CA SER A 130 -29.50 17.78 -9.87
C SER A 130 -30.37 17.92 -8.62
N GLU A 131 -30.63 16.82 -7.90
CA GLU A 131 -31.37 16.82 -6.64
C GLU A 131 -30.61 17.55 -5.53
N LEU A 132 -29.29 17.70 -5.64
CA LEU A 132 -28.48 18.45 -4.68
C LEU A 132 -28.54 19.97 -4.91
N LYS A 133 -29.15 20.46 -5.99
CA LYS A 133 -29.16 21.90 -6.33
C LYS A 133 -29.67 22.76 -5.17
N GLY A 134 -28.93 23.84 -4.90
CA GLY A 134 -29.21 24.76 -3.79
C GLY A 134 -28.51 24.40 -2.46
N THR A 135 -28.03 23.17 -2.30
CA THR A 135 -27.28 22.76 -1.11
C THR A 135 -25.83 23.26 -1.12
N PRO A 136 -25.17 23.36 0.05
CA PRO A 136 -23.71 23.55 0.12
C PRO A 136 -22.93 22.43 -0.58
N LEU A 137 -23.40 21.18 -0.44
CA LEU A 137 -22.78 20.00 -1.05
C LEU A 137 -22.67 20.12 -2.56
N TYR A 138 -23.75 20.53 -3.25
CA TYR A 138 -23.73 20.75 -4.70
C TYR A 138 -22.65 21.73 -5.14
N ARG A 139 -22.52 22.87 -4.44
CA ARG A 139 -21.48 23.88 -4.76
C ARG A 139 -20.07 23.35 -4.49
N ALA A 140 -19.90 22.62 -3.38
CA ALA A 140 -18.63 22.00 -3.02
C ALA A 140 -18.21 20.95 -4.04
N THR A 141 -19.12 20.08 -4.49
CA THR A 141 -18.87 19.04 -5.49
C THR A 141 -18.50 19.65 -6.85
N ILE A 142 -19.20 20.69 -7.33
CA ILE A 142 -18.83 21.38 -8.57
C ILE A 142 -17.40 21.89 -8.49
N ARG A 143 -17.06 22.57 -7.40
CA ARG A 143 -15.71 23.12 -7.20
C ARG A 143 -14.67 22.01 -7.16
N GLN A 144 -14.91 20.96 -6.37
CA GLN A 144 -13.99 19.84 -6.27
C GLN A 144 -13.79 19.12 -7.60
N LYS A 145 -14.86 18.86 -8.37
CA LYS A 145 -14.77 18.21 -9.69
C LYS A 145 -14.00 19.07 -10.68
N LYS A 146 -14.20 20.39 -10.63
CA LYS A 146 -13.43 21.35 -11.44
C LYS A 146 -11.95 21.33 -11.06
N ASP A 147 -11.61 21.46 -9.78
CA ASP A 147 -10.23 21.50 -9.29
C ASP A 147 -9.49 20.19 -9.65
N LEU A 148 -10.14 19.03 -9.45
CA LEU A 148 -9.60 17.72 -9.85
C LEU A 148 -9.38 17.63 -11.37
N LYS A 149 -10.31 18.17 -12.17
CA LYS A 149 -10.20 18.14 -13.64
C LYS A 149 -9.05 19.02 -14.14
N GLU A 150 -8.87 20.20 -13.56
CA GLU A 150 -7.75 21.10 -13.88
C GLU A 150 -6.40 20.46 -13.52
N ILE A 151 -6.29 19.84 -12.34
CA ILE A 151 -5.09 19.09 -11.93
C ILE A 151 -4.82 17.93 -12.89
N PHE A 152 -5.87 17.21 -13.30
CA PHE A 152 -5.74 16.11 -14.24
C PHE A 152 -5.20 16.56 -15.60
N ASP A 153 -5.83 17.57 -16.21
CA ASP A 153 -5.50 18.05 -17.55
C ASP A 153 -4.11 18.70 -17.61
N ASN A 154 -3.73 19.43 -16.56
CA ASN A 154 -2.45 20.16 -16.53
C ASN A 154 -1.26 19.30 -16.10
N LYS A 155 -1.48 18.27 -15.27
CA LYS A 155 -0.39 17.55 -14.59
C LYS A 155 -0.51 16.04 -14.68
N VAL A 156 -1.59 15.45 -14.14
CA VAL A 156 -1.68 13.99 -13.96
C VAL A 156 -1.59 13.25 -15.28
N LYS A 157 -2.30 13.71 -16.32
CA LYS A 157 -2.39 12.99 -17.59
C LYS A 157 -1.01 12.76 -18.21
N ASN A 158 -0.17 13.78 -18.25
CA ASN A 158 1.17 13.68 -18.85
C ASN A 158 2.11 12.85 -17.98
N LEU A 159 2.08 13.03 -16.65
CA LEU A 159 2.89 12.25 -15.72
C LEU A 159 2.57 10.76 -15.77
N VAL A 160 1.29 10.38 -15.81
CA VAL A 160 0.88 8.97 -15.91
C VAL A 160 1.35 8.36 -17.22
N LEU A 161 1.25 9.08 -18.34
CA LEU A 161 1.75 8.60 -19.64
C LEU A 161 3.27 8.40 -19.62
N GLU A 162 4.02 9.37 -19.09
CA GLU A 162 5.48 9.29 -18.92
C GLU A 162 5.88 8.04 -18.11
N ILE A 163 5.28 7.85 -16.93
CA ILE A 163 5.59 6.72 -16.06
C ILE A 163 5.19 5.38 -16.69
N LEU A 164 4.04 5.31 -17.38
CA LEU A 164 3.62 4.07 -18.05
C LEU A 164 4.56 3.70 -19.20
N ASN A 165 5.13 4.69 -19.90
CA ASN A 165 6.15 4.45 -20.91
C ASN A 165 7.43 3.87 -20.29
N ASP A 166 7.86 4.35 -19.11
CA ASP A 166 9.00 3.79 -18.36
C ASP A 166 8.75 2.33 -17.95
N TYR A 167 7.49 1.96 -17.75
CA TYR A 167 7.06 0.57 -17.54
C TYR A 167 7.03 -0.29 -18.81
N GLY A 168 7.48 0.24 -19.95
CA GLY A 168 7.52 -0.46 -21.23
C GLY A 168 6.17 -0.52 -21.94
N ALA A 169 5.22 0.35 -21.60
CA ALA A 169 4.00 0.50 -22.38
C ALA A 169 4.34 0.92 -23.82
N SER A 170 3.77 0.24 -24.82
CA SER A 170 3.92 0.65 -26.21
C SER A 170 3.14 1.95 -26.44
N GLU A 171 3.83 2.98 -26.92
CA GLU A 171 3.28 4.27 -27.34
C GLU A 171 2.19 4.04 -28.41
N GLY A 172 0.91 4.01 -28.00
CA GLY A 172 -0.21 3.87 -28.93
C GLY A 172 -1.50 3.26 -28.37
N ASN A 173 -1.44 2.50 -27.27
CA ASN A 173 -2.60 1.75 -26.76
C ASN A 173 -3.13 2.18 -25.39
N ILE A 174 -2.46 3.10 -24.69
CA ILE A 174 -2.89 3.53 -23.36
C ILE A 174 -3.58 4.88 -23.44
N GLN A 175 -4.87 4.90 -23.10
CA GLN A 175 -5.65 6.11 -22.94
C GLN A 175 -5.81 6.42 -21.45
N VAL A 176 -5.21 7.52 -21.00
CA VAL A 176 -5.37 8.02 -19.63
C VAL A 176 -6.57 8.97 -19.60
N ASN A 177 -7.62 8.61 -18.87
CA ASN A 177 -8.86 9.39 -18.77
C ASN A 177 -9.02 10.02 -17.38
N PHE A 178 -9.86 11.06 -17.30
CA PHE A 178 -10.15 11.72 -16.03
C PHE A 178 -10.77 10.77 -15.00
N GLU A 179 -11.56 9.79 -15.46
CA GLU A 179 -12.19 8.79 -14.60
C GLU A 179 -11.17 7.91 -13.86
N ASP A 180 -10.00 7.64 -14.45
CA ASP A 180 -8.94 6.85 -13.80
C ASP A 180 -8.38 7.58 -12.58
N PHE A 181 -8.15 8.89 -12.73
CA PHE A 181 -7.70 9.75 -11.62
C PHE A 181 -8.80 10.01 -10.61
N LEU A 182 -10.06 10.22 -11.06
CA LEU A 182 -11.20 10.38 -10.18
C LEU A 182 -11.44 9.12 -9.33
N TRP A 183 -11.23 7.95 -9.92
CA TRP A 183 -11.25 6.65 -9.23
C TRP A 183 -10.17 6.61 -8.15
N ALA A 184 -8.93 6.94 -8.48
CA ALA A 184 -7.84 6.95 -7.51
C ALA A 184 -8.10 7.91 -6.33
N ASN A 185 -8.61 9.11 -6.60
CA ASN A 185 -9.05 10.05 -5.57
C ASN A 185 -10.12 9.44 -4.67
N SER A 186 -11.11 8.76 -5.25
CA SER A 186 -12.23 8.18 -4.51
C SER A 186 -11.80 6.98 -3.67
N ILE A 187 -10.89 6.16 -4.18
CA ILE A 187 -10.25 5.09 -3.41
C ILE A 187 -9.50 5.65 -2.21
N PHE A 188 -8.63 6.66 -2.42
CA PHE A 188 -7.88 7.27 -1.33
C PHE A 188 -8.81 7.74 -0.20
N TRP A 189 -9.83 8.53 -0.52
CA TRP A 189 -10.75 9.09 0.48
C TRP A 189 -11.65 8.06 1.17
N THR A 190 -11.85 6.89 0.58
CA THR A 190 -12.74 5.85 1.13
C THR A 190 -11.99 4.72 1.82
N ARG A 191 -10.67 4.59 1.62
CA ARG A 191 -9.88 3.42 2.09
C ARG A 191 -8.57 3.75 2.79
N ALA A 192 -8.07 4.98 2.71
CA ALA A 192 -6.83 5.33 3.39
C ALA A 192 -7.00 5.24 4.92
N LEU A 193 -6.02 4.60 5.56
CA LEU A 193 -5.89 4.44 7.00
C LEU A 193 -4.72 5.29 7.50
N ASN A 194 -4.80 5.72 8.76
CA ASN A 194 -3.68 6.37 9.45
C ASN A 194 -2.70 5.32 9.96
N ILE A 195 -1.47 5.33 9.46
CA ILE A 195 -0.44 4.35 9.77
C ILE A 195 0.64 5.01 10.64
N PRO A 196 0.87 4.50 11.87
CA PRO A 196 1.92 5.01 12.76
C PRO A 196 3.28 4.40 12.40
N PHE A 197 4.02 5.04 11.50
CA PHE A 197 5.37 4.60 11.16
C PHE A 197 6.39 5.04 12.21
N LEU A 198 7.44 4.24 12.41
CA LEU A 198 8.64 4.76 13.04
C LEU A 198 9.36 5.71 12.10
N ARG A 199 9.88 6.80 12.65
CA ARG A 199 10.73 7.73 11.91
C ARG A 199 11.87 7.04 11.16
N SER A 200 12.47 6.00 11.73
CA SER A 200 13.56 5.23 11.13
C SER A 200 13.13 4.38 9.93
N TYR A 201 11.84 4.07 9.79
CA TYR A 201 11.29 3.43 8.61
C TYR A 201 11.08 4.44 7.48
N VAL A 202 10.54 5.62 7.80
CA VAL A 202 10.28 6.70 6.82
C VAL A 202 11.58 7.35 6.33
N TYR A 203 12.51 7.59 7.24
CA TYR A 203 13.78 8.25 6.99
C TYR A 203 14.92 7.30 7.40
N PRO A 204 15.22 6.27 6.58
CA PRO A 204 16.37 5.42 6.84
C PRO A 204 17.63 6.30 6.86
N LEU A 205 18.43 6.20 7.93
CA LEU A 205 19.71 6.88 7.99
C LEU A 205 20.57 6.43 6.80
N PRO A 206 21.28 7.34 6.12
CA PRO A 206 22.27 6.93 5.12
C PRO A 206 23.24 5.95 5.76
N LEU A 207 23.51 4.83 5.09
CA LEU A 207 24.65 4.00 5.44
C LEU A 207 25.88 4.90 5.41
N ILE A 208 26.53 5.08 6.56
CA ILE A 208 27.84 5.71 6.58
C ILE A 208 28.74 4.73 5.83
N GLU A 209 29.07 5.04 4.57
CA GLU A 209 30.21 4.43 3.91
C GLU A 209 31.40 4.68 4.84
N GLY A 210 31.90 3.60 5.44
CA GLY A 210 32.92 3.68 6.47
C GLY A 210 34.07 4.56 6.00
N ASP A 211 34.32 5.61 6.80
CA ASP A 211 35.51 6.44 6.69
C ASP A 211 36.72 5.51 6.50
N ALA A 212 37.42 5.70 5.38
CA ALA A 212 38.77 5.23 5.21
C ALA A 212 39.65 5.90 6.27
N CYS A 213 39.66 5.35 7.48
CA CYS A 213 40.62 5.72 8.51
C CYS A 213 41.97 5.15 8.11
N SER A 214 42.76 5.99 7.45
CA SER A 214 44.20 5.89 7.33
C SER A 214 44.81 5.68 8.73
N LEU A 215 45.14 4.44 9.07
CA LEU A 215 46.17 4.15 10.08
C LEU A 215 47.41 3.66 9.34
N ASP A 216 48.33 4.60 9.11
CA ASP A 216 49.74 4.29 8.93
C ASP A 216 50.25 3.61 10.20
N HIS A 217 50.52 2.31 10.12
CA HIS A 217 51.70 1.77 10.79
C HIS A 217 52.28 0.61 9.99
N SER A 218 53.42 0.92 9.38
CA SER A 218 54.37 -0.02 8.84
C SER A 218 54.87 -0.99 9.92
N THR A 219 54.78 -2.29 9.65
CA THR A 219 55.86 -3.26 9.90
C THR A 219 55.56 -4.53 9.11
N SER A 220 56.59 -5.04 8.44
CA SER A 220 56.53 -6.03 7.36
C SER A 220 56.67 -7.47 7.86
N PHE A 221 56.59 -8.40 6.88
CA PHE A 221 56.78 -9.88 6.89
C PHE A 221 55.48 -10.68 7.00
N GLY A 222 55.07 -11.51 6.03
CA GLY A 222 55.63 -11.88 4.74
C GLY A 222 54.69 -12.89 4.03
N ASP A 223 54.66 -12.81 2.70
CA ASP A 223 54.37 -13.83 1.68
C ASP A 223 53.21 -14.84 1.87
N THR A 224 52.16 -14.71 1.04
CA THR A 224 51.93 -15.55 -0.17
C THR A 224 50.60 -15.15 -0.86
N ILE A 225 50.67 -14.76 -2.14
CA ILE A 225 49.58 -14.56 -3.13
C ILE A 225 50.01 -15.38 -4.37
N PRO A 226 49.11 -16.08 -5.12
CA PRO A 226 48.32 -15.50 -6.23
C PRO A 226 46.85 -15.95 -6.29
N GLN A 227 45.90 -15.01 -6.40
CA GLN A 227 45.30 -14.50 -7.65
C GLN A 227 44.57 -15.57 -8.48
N VAL A 228 43.29 -15.33 -8.81
CA VAL A 228 42.84 -14.94 -10.17
C VAL A 228 41.31 -14.73 -10.17
N LEU A 229 40.92 -13.57 -10.68
CA LEU A 229 39.56 -13.16 -11.07
C LEU A 229 39.27 -13.65 -12.50
N SER A 230 37.97 -13.74 -12.82
CA SER A 230 37.33 -13.57 -14.14
C SER A 230 36.83 -14.82 -14.88
N GLU A 231 35.76 -14.56 -15.66
CA GLU A 231 35.02 -15.41 -16.61
C GLU A 231 33.86 -16.19 -15.94
N ILE A 232 32.59 -16.08 -16.37
CA ILE A 232 32.07 -16.27 -17.73
C ILE A 232 30.74 -15.52 -17.93
N SER A 233 30.57 -14.96 -19.14
CA SER A 233 29.32 -14.47 -19.74
C SER A 233 28.47 -15.58 -20.37
N GLU A 234 27.15 -15.45 -20.27
CA GLU A 234 26.07 -15.90 -21.18
C GLU A 234 25.92 -17.38 -21.59
N SER A 235 24.72 -17.94 -21.35
CA SER A 235 23.81 -18.38 -22.45
C SER A 235 22.44 -18.87 -21.92
N ILE A 236 21.41 -18.55 -22.73
CA ILE A 236 19.97 -18.73 -22.51
C ILE A 236 19.52 -20.19 -22.76
N SER A 237 18.57 -20.70 -21.98
CA SER A 237 17.48 -21.54 -22.52
C SER A 237 16.21 -21.44 -21.67
N HIS A 238 15.07 -21.38 -22.37
CA HIS A 238 13.71 -21.19 -21.89
C HIS A 238 13.20 -22.35 -21.01
N GLU A 239 12.49 -22.02 -19.92
CA GLU A 239 11.15 -22.58 -19.65
C GLU A 239 10.39 -21.78 -18.58
N SER A 240 9.10 -21.64 -18.83
CA SER A 240 8.12 -20.77 -18.20
C SER A 240 7.65 -21.21 -16.80
N THR A 241 7.59 -20.28 -15.86
CA THR A 241 6.47 -20.11 -14.91
C THR A 241 6.59 -18.72 -14.26
N ASP A 242 5.76 -17.77 -14.72
CA ASP A 242 5.68 -16.43 -14.15
C ASP A 242 5.15 -16.47 -12.70
N LYS A 243 6.06 -16.49 -11.74
CA LYS A 243 5.79 -16.09 -10.35
C LYS A 243 6.23 -14.63 -10.21
N CYS A 244 5.30 -13.71 -10.45
CA CYS A 244 5.52 -12.28 -10.23
C CYS A 244 5.35 -11.98 -8.73
N THR A 245 6.45 -11.96 -8.00
CA THR A 245 6.54 -11.48 -6.62
C THR A 245 6.79 -9.96 -6.67
N ILE A 246 6.21 -9.18 -5.77
CA ILE A 246 6.63 -7.78 -5.57
C ILE A 246 8.12 -7.80 -5.27
N VAL A 247 8.92 -7.12 -6.10
CA VAL A 247 10.38 -7.06 -5.93
C VAL A 247 10.66 -6.34 -4.61
N ARG A 248 11.03 -7.11 -3.59
CA ARG A 248 11.45 -6.60 -2.29
C ARG A 248 12.77 -5.86 -2.50
N SER A 249 12.79 -4.55 -2.27
CA SER A 249 14.05 -3.83 -2.07
C SER A 249 14.64 -4.32 -0.75
N THR A 250 15.65 -5.19 -0.81
CA THR A 250 16.31 -5.70 0.39
C THR A 250 17.27 -4.64 0.93
N TYR A 251 16.84 -3.93 1.97
CA TYR A 251 17.76 -3.23 2.87
C TYR A 251 18.09 -4.14 4.04
N VAL A 252 19.35 -4.58 4.12
CA VAL A 252 19.87 -5.33 5.26
C VAL A 252 20.10 -4.34 6.41
N LYS A 253 19.34 -4.48 7.50
CA LYS A 253 19.63 -3.79 8.78
C LYS A 253 20.64 -4.63 9.56
N GLU A 254 21.83 -4.09 9.82
CA GLU A 254 22.77 -4.69 10.77
C GLU A 254 22.25 -4.54 12.22
N GLU A 255 22.29 -5.64 12.97
CA GLU A 255 22.07 -5.65 14.42
C GLU A 255 23.27 -5.01 15.12
N THR A 256 23.17 -3.74 15.49
CA THR A 256 24.09 -3.11 16.45
C THR A 256 23.41 -2.98 17.79
N ASN A 257 23.90 -3.73 18.78
CA ASN A 257 23.54 -3.61 20.18
C ASN A 257 23.98 -2.23 20.72
N VAL A 258 23.10 -1.23 20.65
CA VAL A 258 23.27 0.03 21.39
C VAL A 258 22.01 0.29 22.21
N SER A 259 22.14 0.04 23.51
CA SER A 259 21.21 0.44 24.56
C SER A 259 21.25 1.95 24.75
N THR A 260 20.28 2.65 24.15
CA THR A 260 19.75 3.93 24.62
C THR A 260 18.44 4.13 23.89
N THR A 261 17.30 4.05 24.57
CA THR A 261 15.98 4.38 24.00
C THR A 261 15.90 5.88 23.72
N PRO A 262 15.95 6.36 22.46
CA PRO A 262 15.31 7.62 22.15
C PRO A 262 13.79 7.33 22.19
N SER A 263 12.96 8.26 22.61
CA SER A 263 11.54 8.17 22.29
C SER A 263 11.44 8.02 20.77
N GLU A 264 11.06 6.85 20.28
CA GLU A 264 10.97 6.62 18.84
C GLU A 264 9.85 7.51 18.32
N ASP A 265 10.21 8.60 17.63
CA ASP A 265 9.24 9.53 17.06
C ASP A 265 8.34 8.77 16.08
N ILE A 266 7.04 8.72 16.37
CA ILE A 266 6.03 8.20 15.46
C ILE A 266 5.76 9.25 14.39
N VAL A 267 5.84 8.85 13.13
CA VAL A 267 5.43 9.62 11.95
C VAL A 267 4.13 9.02 11.44
N TRP A 268 3.07 9.82 11.42
CA TRP A 268 1.79 9.40 10.86
C TRP A 268 1.78 9.63 9.35
N ALA A 269 1.37 8.62 8.60
CA ALA A 269 1.08 8.75 7.18
C ALA A 269 -0.26 8.10 6.85
N GLU A 270 -0.99 8.66 5.89
CA GLU A 270 -2.19 8.04 5.35
C GLU A 270 -1.81 7.10 4.20
N GLY A 271 -2.47 5.95 4.09
CA GLY A 271 -2.21 5.01 3.01
C GLY A 271 -3.18 3.84 2.99
N LEU A 272 -3.13 3.04 1.92
CA LEU A 272 -3.96 1.86 1.79
C LEU A 272 -3.18 0.65 2.28
N VAL A 273 -3.84 -0.21 3.06
CA VAL A 273 -3.22 -1.41 3.62
C VAL A 273 -4.05 -2.59 3.13
N PRO A 274 -3.64 -3.26 2.03
CA PRO A 274 -4.42 -4.33 1.45
C PRO A 274 -4.81 -5.35 2.50
N SER A 275 -6.11 -5.63 2.58
CA SER A 275 -6.81 -6.48 3.56
C SER A 275 -7.38 -5.74 4.78
N ILE A 276 -6.58 -4.94 5.50
CA ILE A 276 -7.11 -4.15 6.63
C ILE A 276 -8.13 -3.11 6.14
N ASP A 277 -7.89 -2.53 4.96
CA ASP A 277 -8.77 -1.58 4.29
C ASP A 277 -10.13 -2.16 3.83
N PHE A 278 -10.37 -3.46 4.03
CA PHE A 278 -11.68 -4.10 3.82
C PHE A 278 -12.53 -4.15 5.09
N CYS A 279 -12.02 -3.73 6.25
CA CYS A 279 -12.84 -3.64 7.46
C CYS A 279 -13.84 -2.49 7.30
N ASN A 280 -15.14 -2.79 7.43
CA ASN A 280 -16.19 -1.78 7.37
C ASN A 280 -16.24 -0.91 8.64
N HIS A 281 -16.87 0.26 8.52
CA HIS A 281 -17.05 1.17 9.64
C HIS A 281 -18.05 0.67 10.69
N GLY A 282 -17.74 0.86 11.98
CA GLY A 282 -18.69 0.80 13.08
C GLY A 282 -18.36 1.81 14.17
N SER A 283 -19.32 2.63 14.59
CA SER A 283 -19.12 3.69 15.60
C SER A 283 -18.72 3.16 16.99
N GLY A 284 -19.07 1.91 17.31
CA GLY A 284 -18.66 1.21 18.53
C GLY A 284 -17.56 0.17 18.31
N ALA A 285 -16.89 0.18 17.15
CA ALA A 285 -15.86 -0.78 16.83
C ALA A 285 -14.69 -0.68 17.82
N LYS A 286 -14.33 -1.83 18.40
CA LYS A 286 -13.19 -1.96 19.33
C LYS A 286 -11.94 -2.51 18.65
N THR A 287 -12.04 -2.87 17.39
CA THR A 287 -10.91 -3.35 16.61
C THR A 287 -10.03 -2.17 16.23
N THR A 288 -8.75 -2.26 16.54
CA THR A 288 -7.74 -1.24 16.24
C THR A 288 -6.62 -1.86 15.41
N TRP A 289 -5.67 -1.04 14.99
CA TRP A 289 -4.46 -1.51 14.33
C TRP A 289 -3.23 -0.84 14.93
N GLU A 290 -2.11 -1.56 14.87
CA GLU A 290 -0.82 -1.13 15.39
C GLU A 290 0.29 -1.59 14.43
N VAL A 291 1.51 -1.07 14.64
CA VAL A 291 2.69 -1.42 13.84
C VAL A 291 3.70 -2.17 14.70
N ASP A 292 4.14 -3.32 14.23
CA ASP A 292 5.25 -4.08 14.78
C ASP A 292 6.48 -3.95 13.86
N ASN A 293 7.45 -3.16 14.32
CA ASN A 293 8.62 -2.81 13.52
C ASN A 293 9.65 -3.95 13.44
N ILE A 294 9.76 -4.73 14.51
CA ILE A 294 10.81 -5.76 14.67
C ILE A 294 10.24 -7.16 14.39
N GLY A 295 8.93 -7.34 14.55
CA GLY A 295 8.27 -8.65 14.42
C GLY A 295 8.19 -9.40 15.75
N SER A 296 8.41 -8.74 16.90
CA SER A 296 8.38 -9.40 18.21
C SER A 296 6.97 -9.76 18.68
N ILE A 297 5.95 -9.08 18.14
CA ILE A 297 4.52 -9.29 18.43
C ILE A 297 3.91 -10.19 17.37
N THR A 298 4.16 -9.89 16.10
CA THR A 298 3.49 -10.55 14.97
C THR A 298 4.32 -11.69 14.38
N GLY A 299 5.62 -11.75 14.61
CA GLY A 299 6.54 -12.63 13.88
C GLY A 299 6.88 -12.14 12.47
N VAL A 300 6.35 -10.98 12.05
CA VAL A 300 6.61 -10.35 10.76
C VAL A 300 7.23 -8.99 11.00
N SER A 301 8.50 -8.83 10.63
CA SER A 301 9.20 -7.55 10.77
C SER A 301 8.53 -6.47 9.94
N THR A 302 8.40 -5.28 10.51
CA THR A 302 7.85 -4.10 9.82
C THR A 302 6.47 -4.38 9.22
N SER A 303 5.53 -4.72 10.10
CA SER A 303 4.16 -5.07 9.73
C SER A 303 3.15 -4.21 10.47
N MET A 304 1.98 -4.04 9.86
CA MET A 304 0.79 -3.53 10.52
C MET A 304 -0.13 -4.70 10.82
N TYR A 305 -0.73 -4.71 12.01
CA TYR A 305 -1.64 -5.79 12.41
C TYR A 305 -2.95 -5.26 12.94
N LEU A 306 -4.02 -6.02 12.69
CA LEU A 306 -5.36 -5.76 13.18
C LEU A 306 -5.56 -6.48 14.51
N LEU A 307 -5.94 -5.75 15.55
CA LEU A 307 -6.10 -6.23 16.92
C LEU A 307 -7.57 -6.17 17.34
N SER A 308 -8.10 -7.30 17.81
CA SER A 308 -9.44 -7.36 18.38
C SER A 308 -9.46 -6.73 19.78
N GLY A 309 -10.37 -5.78 19.99
CA GLY A 309 -10.67 -5.25 21.33
C GLY A 309 -11.73 -6.05 22.09
N GLU A 310 -12.20 -7.19 21.58
CA GLU A 310 -13.16 -8.07 22.25
C GLU A 310 -12.44 -9.24 22.94
N GLN A 311 -12.49 -9.30 24.28
CA GLN A 311 -11.77 -10.33 25.04
C GLN A 311 -12.31 -11.76 24.87
N ASN A 312 -13.48 -11.95 24.26
CA ASN A 312 -14.11 -13.25 24.04
C ASN A 312 -14.91 -13.24 22.73
N ASN A 313 -14.26 -13.51 21.61
CA ASN A 313 -14.93 -13.65 20.32
C ASN A 313 -15.32 -15.13 20.13
N SER A 314 -16.37 -15.58 20.83
CA SER A 314 -16.92 -16.93 20.64
C SER A 314 -17.95 -17.00 19.51
N GLU A 315 -18.30 -15.86 18.91
CA GLU A 315 -19.23 -15.78 17.79
C GLU A 315 -18.42 -15.76 16.48
N ALA A 316 -18.33 -16.93 15.87
CA ALA A 316 -17.84 -17.06 14.51
C ALA A 316 -18.79 -16.38 13.52
N GLU A 317 -18.29 -16.03 12.33
CA GLU A 317 -19.06 -15.37 11.27
C GLU A 317 -19.52 -13.95 11.61
N LYS A 318 -18.95 -13.32 12.66
CA LYS A 318 -19.24 -11.92 13.00
C LYS A 318 -18.35 -10.99 12.17
N GLU A 319 -18.96 -9.94 11.61
CA GLU A 319 -18.21 -8.93 10.87
C GLU A 319 -17.30 -8.13 11.81
N ILE A 320 -16.04 -8.01 11.41
CA ILE A 320 -15.01 -7.25 12.10
C ILE A 320 -15.06 -5.83 11.56
N LEU A 321 -15.48 -4.91 12.42
CA LEU A 321 -15.60 -3.49 12.12
C LEU A 321 -14.43 -2.73 12.73
N ILE A 322 -14.05 -1.62 12.09
CA ILE A 322 -13.11 -0.62 12.62
C ILE A 322 -13.79 0.75 12.70
N ASN A 323 -13.23 1.66 13.49
CA ASN A 323 -13.70 3.04 13.51
C ASN A 323 -12.89 3.88 12.50
N TYR A 324 -13.58 4.56 11.58
CA TYR A 324 -12.95 5.43 10.57
C TYR A 324 -12.70 6.86 11.11
N GLY A 325 -13.15 7.12 12.34
CA GLY A 325 -13.15 8.42 12.99
C GLY A 325 -14.54 9.05 13.08
N ASP A 326 -14.65 10.07 13.92
CA ASP A 326 -15.89 10.82 14.13
C ASP A 326 -16.11 11.82 12.99
N ARG A 327 -16.66 11.34 11.86
CA ARG A 327 -17.05 12.17 10.72
C ARG A 327 -18.55 12.45 10.72
N GLY A 328 -18.92 13.65 10.27
CA GLY A 328 -20.33 13.96 9.99
C GLY A 328 -20.85 13.13 8.82
N ASN A 329 -22.18 13.11 8.66
CA ASN A 329 -22.80 12.44 7.50
C ASN A 329 -22.60 13.18 6.17
N GLU A 330 -22.21 14.47 6.23
CA GLU A 330 -21.89 15.33 5.09
C GLU A 330 -20.44 15.15 4.62
#